data_AF-A0A2Z6R491-F1
#
_entry.id   AF-A0A2Z6R491-F1
#
_cell.length_a   1.000
_cell.length_b   1.000
_cell.length_c   1.000
_cell.angle_alpha   90.00
_cell.angle_beta   90.00
_cell.angle_gamma   90.00
#
_symmetry.space_group_name_H-M   'P 1'
#
loop_
_entity.id
_entity.type
_entity.pdbx_description
1 polymer ?
#
loop_
_entity_poly.entity_id
_entity_poly.type
_entity_poly.pdbx_seq_one_letter_code
_entity_poly.pdbx_strand_id
1 'polypeptide(L)'
;TTTSATPPNASPDKATADDSPVDQILILSPTFSFNKNDYQTAAAPNSAPETLKNFPTNKALIDAVNNTFLEMYESYTGKARMTGSGDSKRLVIHFQTMVAHDACVGAAHQQFSDLVFHAHDPRQLQSNKDL
;
A
#
# COMPACT_ATOMS: atom_id res chain seq x y z
N THR A 1 37.43 -25.41 -47.52
CA THR A 1 37.27 -24.79 -48.85
C THR A 1 35.87 -24.18 -48.91
N THR A 2 35.81 -22.84 -48.95
CA THR A 2 34.81 -21.89 -49.54
C THR A 2 33.39 -22.39 -49.83
N THR A 3 32.29 -21.63 -49.79
CA THR A 3 31.90 -20.23 -49.49
C THR A 3 30.40 -20.23 -49.86
N SER A 4 29.52 -19.61 -49.08
CA SER A 4 28.15 -19.30 -49.51
C SER A 4 27.85 -17.87 -49.05
N ALA A 5 28.07 -16.92 -49.95
CA ALA A 5 27.05 -16.26 -50.79
C ALA A 5 26.32 -15.12 -50.06
N THR A 6 26.85 -13.90 -50.23
CA THR A 6 26.11 -12.63 -50.04
C THR A 6 25.30 -12.30 -51.29
N PRO A 7 24.18 -11.58 -51.14
CA PRO A 7 23.82 -10.55 -52.10
C PRO A 7 23.83 -9.14 -51.47
N PRO A 8 23.92 -8.10 -52.33
CA PRO A 8 24.35 -6.76 -51.97
C PRO A 8 23.15 -5.81 -51.78
N ASN A 9 23.31 -4.69 -51.06
CA ASN A 9 23.30 -3.34 -51.65
C ASN A 9 23.40 -2.24 -50.58
N ALA A 10 24.12 -1.17 -50.96
CA ALA A 10 23.95 0.28 -50.68
C ALA A 10 23.20 0.74 -49.40
N SER A 11 23.58 1.78 -48.66
CA SER A 11 24.36 3.00 -48.93
C SER A 11 24.58 3.72 -47.57
N PRO A 12 25.34 4.85 -47.49
CA PRO A 12 25.87 5.45 -46.25
C PRO A 12 24.75 6.18 -45.49
N ASP A 13 24.86 6.48 -44.20
CA ASP A 13 25.53 7.72 -43.80
C ASP A 13 25.85 7.77 -42.30
N LYS A 14 26.85 8.61 -42.07
CA LYS A 14 27.50 9.06 -40.86
C LYS A 14 26.53 9.61 -39.81
N ALA A 15 26.78 9.16 -38.58
CA ALA A 15 26.62 9.84 -37.29
C ALA A 15 25.51 10.89 -37.15
N THR A 16 24.59 10.64 -36.23
CA THR A 16 24.22 11.63 -35.20
C THR A 16 23.82 10.85 -33.95
N ALA A 17 24.51 11.12 -32.86
CA ALA A 17 24.06 10.75 -31.54
C ALA A 17 22.74 11.47 -31.30
N ASP A 18 21.65 10.71 -31.17
CA ASP A 18 20.46 11.18 -30.50
C ASP A 18 20.08 10.09 -29.51
N ASP A 19 20.83 10.08 -28.41
CA ASP A 19 20.38 9.52 -27.14
C ASP A 19 19.25 10.43 -26.64
N SER A 20 18.10 10.34 -27.29
CA SER A 20 16.86 10.80 -26.70
C SER A 20 16.34 9.62 -25.90
N PRO A 21 16.33 9.67 -24.56
CA PRO A 21 15.54 8.72 -23.82
C PRO A 21 14.11 9.04 -24.22
N VAL A 22 13.58 8.29 -25.19
CA VAL A 22 12.14 8.23 -25.43
C VAL A 22 11.57 7.98 -24.06
N ASP A 23 10.89 8.98 -23.52
CA ASP A 23 10.14 8.93 -22.29
C ASP A 23 9.26 7.70 -22.43
N GLN A 24 9.79 6.58 -21.94
CA GLN A 24 9.02 5.42 -21.60
C GLN A 24 8.24 5.92 -20.40
N ILE A 25 7.15 6.62 -20.71
CA ILE A 25 5.96 6.70 -19.90
C ILE A 25 5.62 5.23 -19.70
N LEU A 26 6.30 4.65 -18.70
CA LEU A 26 5.85 3.48 -18.00
C LEU A 26 4.50 3.94 -17.50
N ILE A 27 3.47 3.60 -18.29
CA ILE A 27 2.12 3.55 -17.78
C ILE A 27 2.21 2.46 -16.73
N LEU A 28 2.61 2.90 -15.53
CA LEU A 28 2.48 2.20 -14.28
C LEU A 28 0.98 2.02 -14.13
N SER A 29 0.44 1.01 -14.82
CA SER A 29 -0.70 0.27 -14.30
C SER A 29 -0.35 0.05 -12.84
N PRO A 30 -1.14 0.53 -11.85
CA PRO A 30 -0.74 0.52 -10.46
C PRO A 30 -0.47 -0.92 -10.05
N THR A 31 0.79 -1.33 -10.19
CA THR A 31 1.23 -2.67 -9.89
C THR A 31 1.40 -2.58 -8.41
N PHE A 32 0.36 -2.98 -7.70
CA PHE A 32 0.10 -2.72 -6.30
C PHE A 32 1.07 -3.50 -5.40
N SER A 33 2.35 -3.28 -5.61
CA SER A 33 3.43 -3.78 -4.78
C SER A 33 3.34 -3.04 -3.45
N PHE A 34 3.14 -3.79 -2.36
CA PHE A 34 3.36 -3.26 -1.02
C PHE A 34 4.79 -2.76 -0.98
N ASN A 35 4.98 -1.43 -1.01
CA ASN A 35 6.32 -0.88 -0.96
C ASN A 35 6.83 -1.04 0.48
N LYS A 36 8.11 -1.36 0.64
CA LYS A 36 8.79 -1.32 1.95
C LYS A 36 8.64 0.04 2.65
N ASN A 37 8.26 1.08 1.91
CA ASN A 37 8.01 2.44 2.36
C ASN A 37 6.53 2.74 2.68
N ASP A 38 5.63 1.76 2.71
CA ASP A 38 4.22 1.99 3.06
C ASP A 38 4.12 2.34 4.56
N TYR A 39 3.55 3.51 4.87
CA TYR A 39 3.33 3.97 6.25
C TYR A 39 2.08 3.29 6.79
N GLN A 40 2.21 2.58 7.91
CA GLN A 40 1.12 1.78 8.46
C GLN A 40 0.67 2.30 9.80
N THR A 41 -0.63 2.34 10.00
CA THR A 41 -1.21 2.48 11.34
C THR A 41 -1.86 1.18 11.76
N ALA A 42 -1.96 0.97 13.07
CA ALA A 42 -2.71 -0.13 13.64
C ALA A 42 -3.57 0.34 14.81
N ALA A 43 -4.74 -0.29 14.94
CA ALA A 43 -5.61 -0.16 16.09
C ALA A 43 -5.93 -1.54 16.68
N ALA A 44 -6.20 -1.59 17.98
CA ALA A 44 -6.66 -2.79 18.67
C ALA A 44 -8.20 -2.77 18.78
N PRO A 45 -8.94 -3.39 17.84
CA PRO A 45 -10.41 -3.31 17.85
C PRO A 45 -11.02 -3.95 19.11
N ASN A 46 -10.36 -4.94 19.72
CA ASN A 46 -10.84 -5.55 20.96
C ASN A 46 -10.80 -4.59 22.17
N SER A 47 -10.03 -3.52 22.09
CA SER A 47 -9.99 -2.46 23.10
C SER A 47 -11.04 -1.37 22.86
N ALA A 48 -11.83 -1.49 21.78
CA ALA A 48 -12.83 -0.53 21.34
C ALA A 48 -14.24 -1.16 21.38
N PRO A 49 -14.86 -1.26 22.58
CA PRO A 49 -16.14 -1.95 22.75
C PRO A 49 -17.33 -1.27 22.04
N GLU A 50 -17.33 0.05 21.89
CA GLU A 50 -18.38 0.77 21.15
C GLU A 50 -18.26 0.50 19.65
N THR A 51 -17.04 0.56 19.11
CA THR A 51 -16.77 0.19 17.72
C THR A 51 -17.19 -1.25 17.45
N LEU A 52 -16.86 -2.21 18.33
CA LEU A 52 -17.26 -3.61 18.15
C LEU A 52 -18.77 -3.84 18.26
N LYS A 53 -19.46 -3.05 19.09
CA LYS A 53 -20.94 -3.09 19.15
C LYS A 53 -21.57 -2.66 17.83
N ASN A 54 -21.02 -1.63 17.19
CA ASN A 54 -21.52 -1.11 15.91
C ASN A 54 -21.09 -1.97 14.72
N PHE A 55 -19.89 -2.58 14.80
CA PHE A 55 -19.30 -3.41 13.76
C PHE A 55 -18.95 -4.79 14.32
N PRO A 56 -19.93 -5.69 14.48
CA PRO A 56 -19.75 -6.96 15.21
C PRO A 56 -18.87 -7.98 14.48
N THR A 57 -18.47 -7.72 13.23
CA THR A 57 -17.61 -8.61 12.46
C THR A 57 -16.39 -7.86 11.92
N ASN A 58 -15.26 -8.56 11.79
CA ASN A 58 -14.06 -7.97 11.17
C ASN A 58 -14.37 -7.40 9.78
N LYS A 59 -15.22 -8.08 9.00
CA LYS A 59 -15.61 -7.63 7.66
C LYS A 59 -16.35 -6.30 7.73
N ALA A 60 -17.36 -6.18 8.59
CA ALA A 60 -18.13 -4.94 8.74
C ALA A 60 -17.24 -3.77 9.18
N LEU A 61 -16.30 -4.02 10.10
CA LEU A 61 -15.35 -3.00 10.54
C LEU A 61 -14.39 -2.57 9.42
N ILE A 62 -13.81 -3.54 8.69
CA ILE A 62 -12.93 -3.26 7.55
C ILE A 62 -13.67 -2.47 6.47
N ASP A 63 -14.89 -2.88 6.10
CA ASP A 63 -15.68 -2.21 5.07
C ASP A 63 -16.03 -0.77 5.48
N ALA A 64 -16.43 -0.57 6.74
CA ALA A 64 -16.73 0.75 7.27
C ALA A 64 -15.50 1.67 7.25
N VAL A 65 -14.36 1.18 7.74
CA VAL A 65 -13.10 1.94 7.72
C VAL A 65 -12.68 2.23 6.29
N ASN A 66 -12.76 1.25 5.38
CA ASN A 66 -12.42 1.44 3.98
C ASN A 66 -13.24 2.55 3.34
N ASN A 67 -14.56 2.52 3.50
CA ASN A 67 -15.46 3.51 2.92
C ASN A 67 -15.17 4.91 3.49
N THR A 68 -15.07 5.05 4.82
CA THR A 68 -14.80 6.34 5.46
C THR A 68 -13.42 6.90 5.06
N PHE A 69 -12.38 6.07 5.04
CA PHE A 69 -11.02 6.55 4.82
C PHE A 69 -10.73 6.84 3.36
N LEU A 70 -11.42 6.19 2.42
CA LEU A 70 -11.29 6.48 0.99
C LEU A 70 -11.81 7.88 0.66
N GLU A 71 -12.82 8.35 1.38
CA GLU A 71 -13.31 9.74 1.26
C GLU A 71 -12.45 10.74 2.04
N MET A 72 -11.91 10.32 3.18
CA MET A 72 -11.19 11.21 4.10
C MET A 72 -9.71 11.45 3.72
N TYR A 73 -9.04 10.46 3.14
CA TYR A 73 -7.61 10.49 2.88
C TYR A 73 -7.31 10.18 1.41
N GLU A 74 -6.85 11.18 0.66
CA GLU A 74 -6.50 11.03 -0.76
C GLU A 74 -5.42 9.95 -1.01
N SER A 75 -4.48 9.79 -0.07
CA SER A 75 -3.41 8.78 -0.18
C SER A 75 -3.85 7.36 0.21
N TYR A 76 -5.08 7.19 0.69
CA TYR A 76 -5.58 5.91 1.16
C TYR A 76 -5.99 5.01 0.01
N THR A 77 -5.56 3.76 0.06
CA THR A 77 -5.71 2.82 -1.06
C THR A 77 -6.78 1.75 -0.83
N GLY A 78 -7.63 1.88 0.19
CA GLY A 78 -8.65 0.86 0.49
C GLY A 78 -8.08 -0.45 1.04
N LYS A 79 -6.93 -0.40 1.74
CA LYS A 79 -6.15 -1.56 2.19
C LYS A 79 -6.22 -1.81 3.71
N ALA A 80 -7.37 -1.57 4.34
CA ALA A 80 -7.55 -1.98 5.74
C ALA A 80 -7.60 -3.51 5.82
N ARG A 81 -6.86 -4.09 6.77
CA ARG A 81 -6.82 -5.54 6.99
C ARG A 81 -6.86 -5.89 8.46
N MET A 82 -7.48 -7.01 8.80
CA MET A 82 -7.36 -7.60 10.12
C MET A 82 -6.13 -8.51 10.16
N THR A 83 -5.33 -8.41 11.21
CA THR A 83 -4.17 -9.27 11.49
C THR A 83 -4.21 -9.74 12.93
N GLY A 84 -3.49 -10.83 13.24
CA GLY A 84 -3.48 -11.41 14.59
C GLY A 84 -4.81 -12.07 15.00
N SER A 85 -4.85 -12.57 16.23
CA SER A 85 -5.99 -13.29 16.81
C SER A 85 -6.12 -12.99 18.31
N GLY A 86 -7.30 -13.23 18.91
CA GLY A 86 -7.53 -12.89 20.31
C GLY A 86 -7.14 -11.43 20.61
N ASP A 87 -6.46 -11.20 21.73
CA ASP A 87 -6.02 -9.86 22.16
C ASP A 87 -4.87 -9.28 21.31
N SER A 88 -4.20 -10.12 20.52
CA SER A 88 -3.19 -9.69 19.55
C SER A 88 -3.80 -9.18 18.24
N LYS A 89 -5.12 -9.26 18.09
CA LYS A 89 -5.82 -8.79 16.88
C LYS A 89 -5.57 -7.29 16.66
N ARG A 90 -5.19 -6.93 15.44
CA ARG A 90 -4.97 -5.54 15.00
C ARG A 90 -5.65 -5.28 13.67
N LEU A 91 -6.35 -4.15 13.60
CA LEU A 91 -6.75 -3.54 12.32
C LEU A 91 -5.56 -2.73 11.81
N VAL A 92 -5.00 -3.10 10.66
CA VAL A 92 -3.87 -2.41 10.03
C VAL A 92 -4.33 -1.66 8.80
N ILE A 93 -3.92 -0.40 8.67
CA ILE A 93 -4.27 0.51 7.58
C ILE A 93 -2.98 0.96 6.89
N HIS A 94 -2.99 1.03 5.56
CA HIS A 94 -1.82 1.43 4.76
C HIS A 94 -2.06 2.80 4.12
N PHE A 95 -1.05 3.66 4.20
CA PHE A 95 -1.03 4.97 3.58
C PHE A 95 0.19 5.09 2.66
N GLN A 96 0.01 5.77 1.52
CA GLN A 96 1.14 6.05 0.62
C GLN A 96 2.03 7.18 1.13
N THR A 97 1.51 8.08 1.95
CA THR A 97 2.25 9.26 2.45
C THR A 97 2.31 9.28 3.97
N MET A 98 3.43 9.78 4.51
CA MET A 98 3.60 10.00 5.94
C MET A 98 2.61 11.02 6.49
N VAL A 99 2.23 12.02 5.69
CA VAL A 99 1.27 13.06 6.08
C VAL A 99 -0.10 12.47 6.42
N ALA A 100 -0.63 11.59 5.57
CA ALA A 100 -1.93 10.96 5.84
C ALA A 100 -1.85 9.95 6.97
N HIS A 101 -0.73 9.24 7.09
CA HIS A 101 -0.44 8.38 8.23
C HIS A 101 -0.49 9.17 9.55
N ASP A 102 0.26 10.26 9.67
CA ASP A 102 0.33 11.07 10.89
C ASP A 102 -1.01 11.75 11.19
N ALA A 103 -1.72 12.21 10.14
CA ALA A 103 -3.08 12.71 10.28
C ALA A 103 -4.04 11.63 10.81
N CYS A 104 -3.92 10.38 10.36
CA CYS A 104 -4.72 9.27 10.87
C CYS A 104 -4.42 8.94 12.34
N VAL A 105 -3.15 8.97 12.75
CA VAL A 105 -2.75 8.72 14.13
C VAL A 105 -3.21 9.84 15.06
N GLY A 106 -3.19 11.09 14.60
CA GLY A 106 -3.59 12.26 15.39
C GLY A 106 -5.09 12.58 15.38
N ALA A 107 -5.87 11.95 14.51
CA ALA A 107 -7.29 12.25 14.35
C ALA A 107 -8.19 11.49 15.34
N ALA A 108 -9.23 12.19 15.82
CA ALA A 108 -10.36 11.57 16.48
C ALA A 108 -11.41 11.19 15.43
N HIS A 109 -11.44 9.93 15.01
CA HIS A 109 -12.41 9.43 14.05
C HIS A 109 -13.77 9.23 14.72
N GLN A 110 -14.69 10.18 14.59
CA GLN A 110 -15.96 10.16 15.32
C GLN A 110 -16.79 8.88 15.12
N GLN A 111 -16.74 8.28 13.93
CA GLN A 111 -17.41 7.00 13.63
C GLN A 111 -16.79 5.80 14.37
N PHE A 112 -15.53 5.93 14.78
CA PHE A 112 -14.74 4.93 15.49
C PHE A 112 -14.11 5.59 16.74
N SER A 113 -14.93 6.26 17.55
CA SER A 113 -14.48 7.19 18.60
C SER A 113 -13.58 6.55 19.67
N ASP A 114 -13.75 5.25 19.92
CA ASP A 114 -12.96 4.46 20.85
C ASP A 114 -11.85 3.63 20.18
N LEU A 115 -11.73 3.69 18.85
CA LEU A 115 -10.70 3.00 18.08
C LEU A 115 -9.47 3.90 17.91
N VAL A 116 -8.46 3.67 18.73
CA VAL A 116 -7.23 4.46 18.71
C VAL A 116 -6.21 3.88 17.73
N PHE A 117 -5.72 4.71 16.81
CA PHE A 117 -4.68 4.35 15.85
C PHE A 117 -3.29 4.75 16.35
N HIS A 118 -2.34 3.86 16.15
CA HIS A 118 -0.93 4.08 16.46
C HIS A 118 -0.07 3.76 15.24
N ALA A 119 1.14 4.32 15.19
CA ALA A 119 2.13 3.92 14.21
C ALA A 119 2.41 2.41 14.34
N HIS A 120 2.34 1.71 13.22
CA HIS A 120 2.55 0.27 13.14
C HIS A 120 3.91 -0.02 12.50
N ASP A 121 4.80 -0.68 13.24
CA ASP A 121 6.07 -1.18 12.68
C ASP A 121 5.84 -2.58 12.08
N PRO A 122 5.95 -2.76 10.75
CA PRO A 122 5.73 -4.04 10.10
C PRO A 122 6.66 -5.17 10.60
N ARG A 123 7.83 -4.81 11.17
CA ARG A 123 8.81 -5.77 11.68
C ARG A 123 8.34 -6.47 12.97
N GLN A 124 7.40 -5.89 13.69
CA GLN A 124 6.87 -6.44 14.95
C GLN A 124 6.02 -7.70 14.73
N LEU A 125 5.53 -7.94 13.52
CA LEU A 125 4.75 -9.13 13.20
C LEU A 125 5.64 -10.33 12.80
N GLN A 126 6.84 -10.08 12.25
CA GLN A 126 7.77 -11.15 11.86
C GLN A 126 8.31 -11.92 13.06
N SER A 127 8.46 -11.27 14.22
CA SER A 127 8.96 -11.88 15.46
C SER A 127 7.98 -12.83 16.16
N ASN A 128 6.72 -12.93 15.71
CA ASN A 128 5.70 -13.83 16.31
C ASN A 128 5.54 -15.15 15.54
N LYS A 129 6.38 -15.43 14.53
CA LYS A 129 6.30 -16.64 13.70
C LYS A 129 7.28 -17.75 14.13
N ASP A 130 8.09 -17.51 15.15
CA ASP A 130 9.13 -18.41 15.64
C ASP A 130 8.87 -18.95 17.07
N LEU A 131 7.64 -18.84 17.60
CA LEU A 131 7.25 -19.43 18.89
C LEU A 131 6.21 -20.55 18.73
#